data_AF-A0A1C2AE69-F1
#
_entry.id   AF-A0A1C2AE69-F1
#
_cell.length_a   1.000
_cell.length_b   1.000
_cell.length_c   1.000
_cell.angle_alpha   90.00
_cell.angle_beta   90.00
_cell.angle_gamma   90.00
#
_symmetry.space_group_name_H-M   'P 1'
#
loop_
_entity.id
_entity.type
_entity.pdbx_description
1 polymer ?
#
loop_
_entity_poly.entity_id
_entity_poly.type
_entity_poly.pdbx_seq_one_letter_code
_entity_poly.pdbx_strand_id
1 'polypeptide(L)'
;MGKLLTVDDLEIIFEKQSDDHDCRWCVYVRARKGQKEKNILMIKLNNKPYTRFLKNDGTIVKNSKDVLKDIMSNIVQLIWEMPVSKLEKDIMKKSNKKKLKKSGNYRN
;
A
#
# COMPACT_ATOMS: atom_id res chain seq x y z
N MET A 1 -20.36 0.07 -21.95
CA MET A 1 -20.22 1.52 -21.67
C MET A 1 -19.62 1.67 -20.28
N GLY A 2 -18.47 2.34 -20.15
CA GLY A 2 -17.77 2.46 -18.86
C GLY A 2 -18.48 3.44 -17.91
N LYS A 3 -18.41 3.17 -16.60
CA LYS A 3 -18.92 4.09 -15.58
C LYS A 3 -17.85 5.15 -15.28
N LEU A 4 -18.12 6.42 -15.56
CA LEU A 4 -17.25 7.53 -15.16
C LEU A 4 -17.48 7.83 -13.67
N LEU A 5 -16.40 7.88 -12.89
CA LEU A 5 -16.43 8.17 -11.45
C LEU A 5 -15.50 9.33 -11.16
N THR A 6 -15.98 10.32 -10.39
CA THR A 6 -15.16 11.40 -9.83
C THR A 6 -14.93 11.11 -8.35
N VAL A 7 -13.67 10.88 -7.99
CA VAL A 7 -13.19 10.43 -6.68
C VAL A 7 -12.03 11.33 -6.25
N ASP A 8 -11.77 11.40 -4.94
CA ASP A 8 -10.70 12.23 -4.40
C ASP A 8 -9.35 11.49 -4.48
N ASP A 9 -9.35 10.21 -4.05
CA ASP A 9 -8.20 9.33 -4.17
C ASP A 9 -8.57 8.00 -4.85
N LEU A 10 -7.55 7.37 -5.43
CA LEU A 10 -7.62 6.05 -6.02
C LEU A 10 -6.40 5.21 -5.60
N GLU A 11 -6.66 4.02 -5.06
CA GLU A 11 -5.66 3.01 -4.74
C GLU A 11 -5.84 1.81 -5.69
N ILE A 12 -4.73 1.37 -6.30
CA ILE A 12 -4.68 0.14 -7.11
C ILE A 12 -3.79 -0.86 -6.40
N ILE A 13 -4.39 -1.98 -5.99
CA ILE A 13 -3.70 -3.04 -5.22
C ILE A 13 -3.48 -4.22 -6.15
N PHE A 14 -2.24 -4.70 -6.22
CA PHE A 14 -1.87 -5.92 -6.94
C PHE A 14 -1.51 -7.00 -5.92
N GLU A 15 -2.38 -7.98 -5.73
CA GLU A 15 -2.21 -9.03 -4.73
C GLU A 15 -1.88 -10.37 -5.43
N LYS A 16 -0.73 -10.94 -5.06
CA LYS A 16 -0.37 -12.31 -5.46
C LYS A 16 -1.12 -13.28 -4.55
N GLN A 17 -1.96 -14.12 -5.14
CA GLN A 17 -2.75 -15.10 -4.38
C GLN A 17 -1.94 -16.35 -4.09
N SER A 18 -2.29 -17.06 -3.03
CA SER A 18 -1.77 -18.41 -2.74
C SER A 18 -2.28 -19.42 -3.77
N ASP A 19 -1.64 -20.59 -3.82
CA ASP A 19 -1.98 -21.65 -4.77
C ASP A 19 -3.35 -22.30 -4.51
N ASP A 20 -3.94 -22.07 -3.33
CA ASP A 20 -5.26 -22.58 -2.91
C ASP A 20 -6.43 -21.74 -3.45
N HIS A 21 -6.17 -20.66 -4.20
CA HIS A 21 -7.20 -19.80 -4.78
C HIS A 21 -7.41 -20.03 -6.28
N ASP A 22 -8.64 -19.74 -6.75
CA ASP A 22 -9.05 -19.91 -8.16
C ASP A 22 -8.30 -19.03 -9.16
N CYS A 23 -7.46 -18.10 -8.69
CA CYS A 23 -6.64 -17.26 -9.54
C CYS A 23 -5.29 -16.94 -8.91
N ARG A 24 -4.26 -16.73 -9.74
CA ARG A 24 -2.90 -16.43 -9.26
C ARG A 24 -2.68 -14.97 -8.82
N TRP A 25 -3.56 -14.06 -9.22
CA TRP A 25 -3.51 -12.63 -8.90
C TRP A 25 -4.92 -12.06 -8.73
N CYS A 26 -5.07 -11.15 -7.78
CA CYS A 26 -6.23 -10.29 -7.62
C CYS A 26 -5.79 -8.84 -7.74
N VAL A 27 -6.49 -8.05 -8.55
CA VAL A 27 -6.29 -6.60 -8.66
C VAL A 27 -7.53 -5.89 -8.15
N TYR A 28 -7.33 -4.95 -7.24
CA TYR A 28 -8.40 -4.16 -6.64
C TYR A 28 -8.22 -2.70 -7.01
N VAL A 29 -9.34 -2.03 -7.28
CA VAL A 29 -9.39 -0.58 -7.40
C VAL A 29 -10.29 -0.08 -6.28
N ARG A 30 -9.71 0.65 -5.33
CA ARG A 30 -10.41 1.26 -4.20
C ARG A 30 -10.41 2.76 -4.39
N ALA A 31 -11.57 3.37 -4.25
CA ALA A 31 -11.75 4.80 -4.40
C ALA A 31 -12.21 5.42 -3.09
N ARG A 32 -11.72 6.63 -2.81
CA ARG A 32 -12.16 7.47 -1.69
C ARG A 32 -12.92 8.69 -2.20
N LYS A 33 -14.01 9.05 -1.52
CA LYS A 33 -14.72 10.33 -1.71
C LYS A 33 -15.19 10.87 -0.37
N GLY A 34 -14.64 12.00 0.05
CA GLY A 34 -14.74 12.50 1.42
C GLY A 34 -14.22 11.48 2.42
N GLN A 35 -15.08 11.09 3.37
CA GLN A 35 -14.77 10.10 4.41
C GLN A 35 -15.20 8.67 4.04
N LYS A 36 -15.64 8.43 2.78
CA LYS A 36 -16.11 7.12 2.33
C LYS A 36 -15.08 6.48 1.42
N GLU A 37 -14.82 5.20 1.66
CA GLU A 37 -13.94 4.37 0.84
C GLU A 37 -14.68 3.13 0.36
N LYS A 38 -14.46 2.73 -0.89
CA LYS A 38 -15.11 1.53 -1.45
C LYS A 38 -14.25 0.88 -2.53
N ASN A 39 -14.25 -0.45 -2.57
CA ASN A 39 -13.76 -1.22 -3.72
C ASN A 39 -14.75 -1.06 -4.87
N ILE A 40 -14.31 -0.40 -5.94
CA ILE A 40 -15.14 -0.12 -7.13
C ILE A 40 -14.93 -1.14 -8.24
N LEU A 41 -13.81 -1.88 -8.20
CA LEU A 41 -13.51 -2.96 -9.13
C LEU A 41 -12.60 -4.00 -8.49
N MET A 42 -12.85 -5.27 -8.79
CA MET A 42 -12.01 -6.40 -8.44
C MET A 42 -11.84 -7.29 -9.67
N ILE A 43 -10.61 -7.65 -9.99
CA ILE A 43 -10.27 -8.45 -11.17
C ILE A 43 -9.44 -9.64 -10.72
N LYS A 44 -9.90 -10.85 -11.07
CA LYS A 44 -9.13 -12.08 -10.93
C LYS A 44 -8.37 -12.37 -12.22
N LEU A 45 -7.10 -12.72 -12.13
CA LEU A 45 -6.31 -13.09 -13.30
C LEU A 45 -5.22 -14.11 -12.97
N ASN A 46 -4.93 -14.98 -13.92
CA ASN A 46 -3.84 -15.95 -13.77
C ASN A 46 -2.50 -15.41 -14.24
N ASN A 47 -2.46 -14.51 -15.22
CA ASN A 47 -1.20 -13.94 -15.67
C ASN A 47 -0.80 -12.75 -14.80
N LYS A 48 0.50 -12.48 -14.69
CA LYS A 48 0.98 -11.31 -13.96
C LYS A 48 0.40 -10.04 -14.61
N PRO A 49 -0.21 -9.13 -13.84
CA PRO A 49 -0.72 -7.88 -14.38
C PRO A 49 0.42 -7.01 -14.92
N TYR A 50 0.17 -6.36 -16.05
CA TYR A 50 1.07 -5.37 -16.64
C TYR A 50 0.60 -3.95 -16.28
N THR A 51 1.54 -3.12 -15.84
CA THR A 51 1.29 -1.70 -15.54
C THR A 51 2.12 -0.83 -16.48
N ARG A 52 1.49 0.18 -17.08
CA ARG A 52 2.18 1.17 -17.93
C ARG A 52 2.03 2.55 -17.30
N PHE A 53 3.11 3.30 -17.28
CA PHE A 53 3.17 4.65 -16.76
C PHE A 53 3.34 5.59 -17.93
N LEU A 54 2.30 6.34 -18.24
CA LEU A 54 2.21 7.15 -19.44
C LEU A 54 2.04 8.62 -19.07
N LYS A 55 2.66 9.51 -19.84
CA LYS A 55 2.43 10.94 -19.78
C LYS A 55 1.79 11.38 -21.09
N ASN A 56 0.73 12.18 -20.98
CA ASN A 56 0.19 12.94 -22.10
C ASN A 56 0.79 14.34 -22.04
N ASP A 57 1.46 14.79 -23.10
CA ASP A 57 2.05 16.14 -23.20
C ASP A 57 1.15 17.14 -23.96
N GLY A 58 -0.10 16.77 -24.23
CA GLY A 58 -1.07 17.57 -24.98
C GLY A 58 -1.11 17.21 -26.47
N THR A 59 -0.09 16.50 -26.99
CA THR A 59 -0.04 16.06 -28.39
C THR A 59 0.04 14.54 -28.49
N ILE A 60 0.83 13.89 -27.64
CA ILE A 60 1.03 12.44 -27.67
C ILE A 60 0.99 11.83 -26.27
N VAL A 61 0.55 10.56 -26.19
CA VAL A 61 0.64 9.72 -24.99
C VAL A 61 1.82 8.77 -25.14
N LYS A 62 2.81 8.87 -24.25
CA LYS A 62 4.03 8.04 -24.30
C LYS A 62 4.45 7.53 -22.93
N ASN A 63 5.21 6.43 -22.91
CA ASN A 63 5.82 5.90 -21.69
C ASN A 63 6.66 6.97 -21.00
N SER A 64 6.53 7.10 -19.68
CA SER A 64 7.20 8.13 -18.90
C SER A 64 7.83 7.55 -17.63
N LYS A 65 9.14 7.73 -17.52
CA LYS A 65 9.90 7.39 -16.30
C LYS A 65 9.55 8.33 -15.15
N ASP A 66 9.22 9.58 -15.44
CA ASP A 66 8.85 10.57 -14.43
C ASP A 66 7.54 10.16 -13.76
N VAL A 67 6.52 9.79 -14.53
CA VAL A 67 5.24 9.28 -13.98
C VAL A 67 5.44 8.01 -13.14
N LEU A 68 6.32 7.11 -13.58
CA LEU A 68 6.72 5.95 -12.77
C LEU A 68 7.35 6.40 -11.45
N LYS A 69 8.29 7.34 -11.47
CA LYS A 69 8.96 7.84 -10.27
C LYS A 69 7.98 8.51 -9.31
N ASP A 70 7.08 9.34 -9.82
CA ASP A 70 6.09 10.07 -9.04
C ASP A 70 5.10 9.12 -8.34
N ILE A 71 4.67 8.07 -9.03
CA ILE A 71 3.79 7.06 -8.42
C ILE A 71 4.57 6.17 -7.44
N MET A 72 5.81 5.77 -7.78
CA MET A 72 6.61 4.87 -6.95
C MET A 72 7.20 5.55 -5.71
N SER A 73 7.48 6.86 -5.73
CA SER A 73 7.97 7.58 -4.55
C SER A 73 6.97 7.51 -3.40
N ASN A 74 5.67 7.52 -3.71
CA ASN A 74 4.61 7.35 -2.72
C ASN A 74 4.56 5.91 -2.17
N ILE A 75 4.87 4.90 -3.01
CA ILE A 75 4.84 3.48 -2.61
C ILE A 75 5.99 3.12 -1.67
N VAL A 76 7.20 3.65 -1.92
CA VAL A 76 8.33 3.47 -1.01
C VAL A 76 7.98 4.02 0.37
N GLN A 77 7.38 5.21 0.45
CA GLN A 77 6.97 5.75 1.74
C GLN A 77 5.99 4.82 2.50
N LEU A 78 4.97 4.28 1.82
CA LEU A 78 3.99 3.37 2.42
C LEU A 78 4.58 2.03 2.90
N ILE A 79 5.48 1.43 2.12
CA ILE A 79 6.12 0.14 2.47
C ILE A 79 7.13 0.31 3.61
N TRP A 80 7.83 1.45 3.67
CA TRP A 80 8.84 1.69 4.70
C TRP A 80 8.23 2.23 6.02
N GLU A 81 7.06 2.87 5.99
CA GLU A 81 6.38 3.39 7.19
C GLU A 81 5.55 2.34 7.95
N MET A 82 5.15 1.23 7.31
CA MET A 82 4.49 0.07 7.93
C MET A 82 5.41 -1.17 7.85
N PRO A 83 6.17 -1.66 8.87
CA PRO A 83 5.85 -1.76 10.29
C PRO A 83 7.07 -1.67 11.26
N VAL A 84 8.26 -1.26 10.79
CA VAL A 84 9.50 -1.37 11.59
C VAL A 84 9.49 -0.35 12.74
N SER A 85 9.09 0.90 12.45
CA SER A 85 9.14 1.98 13.45
C SER A 85 8.19 1.77 14.63
N LYS A 86 7.02 1.15 14.41
CA LYS A 86 6.05 0.83 15.48
C LYS A 86 6.51 -0.37 16.30
N LEU A 87 7.02 -1.40 15.62
CA LEU A 87 7.58 -2.59 16.26
C LEU A 87 8.82 -2.24 17.10
N GLU A 88 9.73 -1.42 16.59
CA GLU A 88 10.91 -0.91 17.31
C GLU A 88 10.52 -0.10 18.55
N LYS A 89 9.55 0.82 18.41
CA LYS A 89 9.02 1.62 19.54
C LYS A 89 8.42 0.71 20.62
N ASP A 90 7.69 -0.33 20.24
CA ASP A 90 7.08 -1.28 21.18
C ASP A 90 8.11 -2.21 21.84
N ILE A 91 9.13 -2.65 21.11
CA ILE A 91 10.27 -3.41 21.64
C ILE A 91 11.06 -2.56 22.65
N MET A 92 11.34 -1.30 22.32
CA MET A 92 12.08 -0.37 23.18
C MET A 92 11.29 -0.04 24.46
N LYS A 93 9.98 0.20 24.37
CA LYS A 93 9.10 0.38 25.54
C LYS A 93 9.08 -0.84 26.46
N LYS A 94 8.99 -2.06 25.89
CA LYS A 94 9.01 -3.31 26.68
C LYS A 94 10.35 -3.52 27.38
N SER A 95 11.47 -3.20 26.72
CA SER A 95 12.82 -3.29 27.29
C SER A 95 13.00 -2.34 28.49
N ASN A 96 12.58 -1.09 28.34
CA ASN A 96 12.67 -0.09 29.41
C ASN A 96 11.79 -0.44 30.62
N LYS A 97 10.59 -0.98 30.39
CA LYS A 97 9.70 -1.45 31.48
C LYS A 97 10.29 -2.62 32.26
N LYS A 98 11.02 -3.54 31.60
CA LYS A 98 11.75 -4.62 32.28
C LYS A 98 12.92 -4.12 33.12
N LYS A 99 13.67 -3.11 32.63
CA LYS A 99 14.79 -2.50 33.40
C LYS A 99 14.28 -1.83 34.69
N LEU A 100 13.20 -1.05 34.61
CA LEU A 100 12.59 -0.37 35.76
C LEU A 100 12.07 -1.35 36.83
N LYS A 101 11.54 -2.51 36.43
CA LYS A 101 11.09 -3.54 37.40
C LYS A 101 12.25 -4.23 38.12
N LYS A 102 13.41 -4.39 37.46
CA LYS A 102 14.60 -4.99 38.11
C LYS A 102 15.26 -4.05 39.11
N SER A 103 15.25 -2.74 38.87
CA SER A 103 15.81 -1.74 39.80
C SER A 103 14.93 -1.47 41.03
N GLY A 104 13.63 -1.80 40.97
CA GLY A 104 12.69 -1.60 42.08
C GLY A 104 12.68 -2.72 43.13
N ASN A 105 13.32 -3.86 42.87
CA ASN A 105 13.31 -5.04 43.75
C ASN A 105 14.51 -5.13 44.72
N TYR A 106 15.38 -4.12 44.78
CA TYR A 106 16.52 -4.04 45.69
C TYR A 106 16.33 -2.96 46.77
N ARG A 107 15.14 -2.88 47.36
CA ARG A 107 14.89 -2.12 48.59
C ARG A 107 14.01 -2.94 49.53
N ASN A 108 14.65 -3.87 50.24
CA ASN A 108 14.27 -4.30 51.58
C ASN A 108 15.51 -4.13 52.44
#